data_AF-A0A401ZZJ0-F1
#
_entry.id   AF-A0A401ZZJ0-F1
#
_cell.length_a   1.000
_cell.length_b   1.000
_cell.length_c   1.000
_cell.angle_alpha   90.00
_cell.angle_beta   90.00
_cell.angle_gamma   90.00
#
_symmetry.space_group_name_H-M   'P 1'
#
loop_
_entity.id
_entity.type
_entity.pdbx_description
1 polymer ?
#
loop_
_entity_poly.entity_id
_entity_poly.type
_entity_poly.pdbx_seq_one_letter_code
_entity_poly.pdbx_strand_id
1 'polypeptide(L)'
;MAIQLALPPLMIWLACHFIGDFAFQSSWMSAEKGKSWEVNFYHCATYTAVFIIFAHTSLLATSILLSTHFIIDTLKARYRIIGPIWLDQLLHILVIFGLVGFHLT
;
A
#
# COMPACT_ATOMS: atom_id res chain seq x y z
N MET A 1 -19.30 12.26 16.03
CA MET A 1 -19.10 13.21 14.91
C MET A 1 -17.77 12.98 14.20
N ALA A 2 -16.61 13.04 14.87
CA ALA A 2 -15.29 12.80 14.25
C ALA A 2 -15.13 11.40 13.61
N ILE A 3 -15.60 10.33 14.27
CA ILE A 3 -15.53 8.96 13.75
C ILE A 3 -16.36 8.79 12.45
N GLN A 4 -17.52 9.44 12.36
CA GLN A 4 -18.37 9.37 11.16
C GLN A 4 -17.76 10.13 9.98
N LEU A 5 -16.95 11.17 10.22
CA LEU A 5 -16.22 11.90 9.18
C LEU A 5 -15.00 11.12 8.67
N ALA A 6 -14.36 10.30 9.52
CA ALA A 6 -13.17 9.52 9.16
C ALA A 6 -13.48 8.16 8.50
N LEU A 7 -14.70 7.63 8.66
CA LEU A 7 -15.07 6.33 8.11
C LEU A 7 -15.07 6.29 6.57
N PRO A 8 -15.65 7.26 5.84
CA PRO A 8 -15.64 7.20 4.38
C PRO A 8 -14.22 7.27 3.78
N PRO A 9 -13.33 8.20 4.19
CA PRO A 9 -11.93 8.19 3.75
C PRO A 9 -11.23 6.87 4.06
N LEU A 10 -11.40 6.33 5.27
CA LEU A 10 -10.80 5.04 5.64
C LEU A 10 -11.26 3.91 4.71
N MET A 11 -12.55 3.83 4.40
CA MET A 11 -13.08 2.81 3.49
C MET A 11 -12.52 2.96 2.07
N ILE A 12 -12.39 4.19 1.57
CA ILE A 12 -11.79 4.46 0.25
C ILE A 12 -10.32 4.01 0.23
N TRP A 13 -9.55 4.34 1.26
CA TRP A 13 -8.14 3.96 1.35
C TRP A 13 -7.94 2.44 1.46
N LEU A 14 -8.78 1.75 2.24
CA LEU A 14 -8.76 0.29 2.30
C LEU A 14 -9.14 -0.34 0.97
N ALA A 15 -10.11 0.22 0.24
CA ALA A 15 -10.43 -0.24 -1.12
C ALA A 15 -9.24 -0.03 -2.07
N CYS A 16 -8.59 1.14 -2.02
CA CYS A 16 -7.38 1.42 -2.81
C CYS A 16 -6.28 0.40 -2.53
N HIS A 17 -6.07 0.04 -1.26
CA HIS A 17 -5.11 -0.97 -0.86
C HIS A 17 -5.35 -2.30 -1.55
N PHE A 18 -6.55 -2.87 -1.40
CA PHE A 18 -6.85 -4.19 -1.99
C PHE A 18 -6.87 -4.16 -3.52
N ILE A 19 -7.35 -3.08 -4.13
CA ILE A 19 -7.35 -2.93 -5.58
C ILE A 19 -5.90 -2.83 -6.11
N GLY A 20 -5.05 -2.03 -5.48
CA GLY A 20 -3.66 -1.86 -5.87
C GLY A 20 -2.82 -3.13 -5.64
N ASP A 21 -2.94 -3.75 -4.47
CA ASP A 21 -2.08 -4.86 -4.04
C ASP A 21 -2.46 -6.21 -4.67
N PHE A 22 -3.76 -6.40 -4.98
CA PHE A 22 -4.27 -7.66 -5.54
C PHE A 22 -4.86 -7.50 -6.93
N ALA A 23 -5.85 -6.62 -7.12
CA ALA A 23 -6.61 -6.59 -8.38
C ALA A 23 -5.75 -6.11 -9.56
N PHE A 24 -4.88 -5.12 -9.33
CA PHE A 24 -4.00 -4.54 -10.36
C PHE A 24 -2.57 -5.10 -10.33
N GLN A 25 -2.23 -5.89 -9.31
CA GLN A 25 -0.99 -6.68 -9.33
C GLN A 25 -1.14 -7.84 -10.32
N SER A 26 -0.30 -7.85 -11.35
CA SER A 26 -0.25 -8.98 -12.29
C SER A 26 0.42 -10.21 -11.67
N SER A 27 0.16 -11.39 -12.23
CA SER A 27 0.84 -12.63 -11.87
C SER A 27 2.37 -12.54 -12.04
N TRP A 28 2.82 -11.84 -13.08
CA TRP A 28 4.24 -11.56 -13.31
C TRP A 28 4.85 -10.71 -12.20
N MET A 29 4.19 -9.61 -11.80
CA MET A 29 4.66 -8.76 -10.70
C MET A 29 4.82 -9.57 -9.41
N SER A 30 3.80 -10.38 -9.07
CA SER A 30 3.84 -11.22 -7.87
C SER A 30 4.99 -12.23 -7.89
N ALA A 31 5.24 -12.88 -9.02
CA ALA A 31 6.30 -13.87 -9.16
C ALA A 31 7.72 -13.29 -9.15
N GLU A 32 7.89 -12.04 -9.62
CA GLU A 32 9.20 -11.44 -9.89
C GLU A 32 9.60 -10.32 -8.91
N LYS A 33 8.66 -9.72 -8.16
CA LYS A 33 8.98 -8.60 -7.24
C LYS A 33 10.03 -8.93 -6.18
N GLY A 34 10.08 -10.18 -5.72
CA GLY A 34 11.11 -10.64 -4.79
C GLY A 34 12.52 -10.78 -5.41
N LYS A 35 12.60 -10.87 -6.75
CA LYS A 35 13.84 -11.12 -7.50
C LYS A 35 14.39 -9.85 -8.12
N SER A 36 13.54 -8.99 -8.67
CA SER A 36 13.90 -7.74 -9.34
C SER A 36 13.43 -6.49 -8.59
N TRP A 37 14.35 -5.56 -8.33
CA TRP A 37 14.04 -4.27 -7.73
C TRP A 37 13.12 -3.42 -8.62
N GLU A 38 13.32 -3.50 -9.93
CA GLU A 38 12.52 -2.81 -10.92
C GLU A 38 11.07 -3.30 -10.88
N VAL A 39 10.86 -4.62 -10.83
CA VAL A 39 9.51 -5.19 -10.77
C VAL A 39 8.83 -4.86 -9.44
N ASN A 40 9.58 -4.87 -8.34
CA ASN A 40 9.04 -4.41 -7.05
C ASN A 40 8.60 -2.95 -7.14
N PHE A 41 9.41 -2.09 -7.76
CA PHE A 41 9.05 -0.69 -7.97
C PHE A 41 7.79 -0.55 -8.83
N TYR A 42 7.65 -1.30 -9.92
CA TYR A 42 6.43 -1.27 -10.74
C TYR A 42 5.20 -1.67 -9.96
N HIS A 43 5.28 -2.73 -9.15
CA HIS A 43 4.17 -3.10 -8.27
C HIS A 43 3.83 -1.98 -7.28
N CYS A 44 4.82 -1.41 -6.60
CA CYS A 44 4.61 -0.33 -5.63
C CYS A 44 4.06 0.94 -6.30
N ALA A 45 4.49 1.24 -7.52
CA ALA A 45 4.00 2.37 -8.31
C ALA A 45 2.56 2.14 -8.77
N THR A 46 2.21 0.94 -9.24
CA THR A 46 0.83 0.55 -9.56
C THR A 46 -0.07 0.65 -8.33
N TYR A 47 0.38 0.13 -7.19
CA TYR A 47 -0.29 0.26 -5.91
C TYR A 47 -0.56 1.73 -5.56
N THR A 48 0.50 2.56 -5.57
CA THR A 48 0.42 3.97 -5.18
C THR A 48 -0.46 4.78 -6.14
N ALA A 49 -0.46 4.46 -7.45
CA ALA A 49 -1.30 5.14 -8.43
C ALA A 49 -2.79 5.02 -8.13
N VAL A 50 -3.25 3.89 -7.59
CA VAL A 50 -4.65 3.70 -7.17
C VAL A 50 -5.03 4.72 -6.08
N PHE A 51 -4.15 4.96 -5.11
CA PHE A 51 -4.38 5.97 -4.06
C PHE A 51 -4.40 7.39 -4.62
N ILE A 52 -3.50 7.73 -5.53
CA ILE A 52 -3.49 9.07 -6.15
C ILE A 52 -4.81 9.34 -6.88
N ILE A 53 -5.31 8.35 -7.64
CA ILE A 53 -6.51 8.49 -8.47
C ILE A 53 -7.78 8.56 -7.62
N PHE A 54 -7.94 7.66 -6.64
CA PHE A 54 -9.22 7.49 -5.92
C PHE A 54 -9.24 8.12 -4.53
N ALA A 55 -8.08 8.26 -3.87
CA ALA A 55 -7.96 8.85 -2.54
C ALA A 55 -7.36 10.27 -2.55
N HIS A 56 -6.95 10.76 -3.73
CA HIS A 56 -6.43 12.12 -3.95
C HIS A 56 -5.28 12.50 -3.01
N THR A 57 -4.27 11.64 -2.96
CA THR A 57 -3.23 11.77 -1.96
C THR A 57 -2.32 13.00 -2.15
N SER A 58 -1.91 13.67 -1.07
CA SER A 58 -0.86 14.70 -1.13
C SER A 58 0.48 14.08 -1.50
N LEU A 59 1.44 14.92 -1.87
CA LEU A 59 2.81 14.48 -2.17
C LEU A 59 3.46 13.77 -0.98
N LEU A 60 3.20 14.22 0.25
CA LEU A 60 3.74 13.60 1.47
C LEU A 60 3.12 12.22 1.69
N ALA A 61 1.79 12.10 1.66
CA ALA A 61 1.10 10.83 1.81
C ALA A 61 1.49 9.82 0.72
N THR A 62 1.57 10.28 -0.53
CA THR A 62 2.04 9.51 -1.68
C THR A 62 3.46 8.98 -1.46
N SER A 63 4.38 9.83 -0.98
CA SER A 63 5.76 9.44 -0.72
C SER A 63 5.87 8.41 0.40
N ILE A 64 5.07 8.55 1.46
CA ILE A 64 5.01 7.59 2.57
C ILE A 64 4.44 6.25 2.08
N LEU A 65 3.32 6.26 1.33
CA LEU A 65 2.71 5.05 0.77
C LEU A 65 3.70 4.28 -0.09
N LEU A 66 4.31 4.94 -1.08
CA LEU A 66 5.25 4.30 -1.99
C LEU A 66 6.45 3.71 -1.24
N SER A 67 7.04 4.49 -0.33
CA SER A 67 8.26 4.07 0.39
C SER A 67 7.97 2.92 1.36
N THR A 68 6.89 3.01 2.13
CA THR A 68 6.52 1.97 3.11
C THR A 68 6.11 0.67 2.43
N HIS A 69 5.30 0.74 1.35
CA HIS A 69 4.92 -0.45 0.57
C HIS A 69 6.15 -1.13 -0.02
N PHE A 70 7.06 -0.36 -0.62
CA PHE A 70 8.31 -0.88 -1.17
C PHE A 70 9.18 -1.57 -0.12
N ILE A 71 9.30 -0.99 1.07
CA ILE A 71 10.07 -1.57 2.18
C ILE A 71 9.42 -2.87 2.67
N ILE A 72 8.12 -2.86 2.97
CA ILE A 72 7.40 -4.03 3.50
C ILE A 72 7.49 -5.19 2.51
N ASP A 73 7.24 -4.93 1.23
CA ASP A 73 7.34 -5.96 0.19
C ASP A 73 8.76 -6.47 -0.01
N THR A 74 9.76 -5.61 0.13
CA THR A 74 11.16 -6.05 0.08
C THR A 74 11.47 -6.99 1.25
N LEU A 75 11.03 -6.64 2.47
CA LEU A 75 11.22 -7.47 3.66
C LEU A 75 10.48 -8.81 3.54
N LYS A 76 9.31 -8.85 2.91
CA LYS A 76 8.55 -10.07 2.63
C LYS A 76 9.11 -10.90 1.48
N ALA A 77 9.11 -10.35 0.27
CA ALA A 77 9.32 -11.12 -0.96
C ALA A 77 10.80 -11.40 -1.25
N ARG A 78 11.69 -10.45 -0.92
CA ARG A 78 13.14 -10.58 -1.17
C ARG A 78 13.85 -11.20 0.02
N TYR A 79 13.68 -10.61 1.21
CA TYR A 79 14.43 -11.03 2.41
C TYR A 79 13.75 -12.11 3.24
N ARG A 80 12.46 -12.38 3.01
CA ARG A 80 11.67 -13.42 3.72
C ARG A 80 11.67 -13.23 5.25
N ILE A 81 11.78 -11.98 5.71
CA ILE A 81 11.70 -11.59 7.13
C ILE A 81 10.24 -11.61 7.57
N ILE A 82 9.33 -11.15 6.70
CA ILE A 82 7.88 -11.19 6.93
C ILE A 82 7.34 -12.45 6.26
N GLY A 83 7.01 -13.47 7.06
CA GLY A 83 6.55 -14.76 6.55
C GLY A 83 5.05 -14.79 6.23
N PRO A 84 4.16 -14.65 7.22
CA PRO A 84 2.71 -14.77 7.00
C PRO A 84 2.12 -13.59 6.22
N ILE A 85 1.23 -13.88 5.26
CA ILE A 85 0.52 -12.84 4.50
C ILE A 85 -0.27 -11.90 5.43
N TRP A 86 -0.85 -12.41 6.52
CA TRP A 86 -1.61 -11.58 7.46
C TRP A 86 -0.75 -10.54 8.17
N LEU A 87 0.51 -10.85 8.47
CA LEU A 87 1.43 -9.90 9.09
C LEU A 87 1.80 -8.78 8.11
N ASP A 88 2.06 -9.15 6.86
CA ASP A 88 2.30 -8.23 5.77
C ASP A 88 1.12 -7.26 5.55
N GLN A 89 -0.09 -7.79 5.44
CA GLN A 89 -1.29 -6.97 5.24
C GLN A 89 -1.58 -6.08 6.45
N LEU A 90 -1.34 -6.58 7.67
CA LEU A 90 -1.45 -5.77 8.89
C LEU A 90 -0.51 -4.55 8.85
N LEU A 91 0.74 -4.71 8.41
CA LEU A 91 1.70 -3.60 8.33
C LEU A 91 1.22 -2.52 7.33
N HIS A 92 0.74 -2.92 6.16
CA HIS A 92 0.19 -1.98 5.17
C HIS A 92 -1.06 -1.25 5.71
N ILE A 93 -1.96 -1.98 6.36
CA ILE A 93 -3.16 -1.40 6.97
C ILE A 93 -2.77 -0.41 8.07
N LEU A 94 -1.79 -0.71 8.92
CA LEU A 94 -1.33 0.22 9.96
C LEU A 94 -0.79 1.54 9.37
N VAL A 95 -0.11 1.50 8.22
CA VAL A 95 0.30 2.72 7.50
C VAL A 95 -0.91 3.55 7.07
N ILE A 96 -1.94 2.90 6.51
CA ILE A 96 -3.18 3.57 6.08
C ILE A 96 -3.89 4.22 7.28
N PHE A 97 -4.03 3.48 8.38
CA PHE A 97 -4.63 3.99 9.61
C PHE A 97 -3.84 5.19 10.16
N GLY A 98 -2.51 5.15 10.09
CA GLY A 98 -1.65 6.27 10.45
C GLY A 98 -1.92 7.50 9.57
N LEU A 99 -1.86 7.34 8.25
CA LEU A 99 -2.06 8.44 7.30
C LEU A 99 -3.44 9.10 7.43
N VAL A 100 -4.50 8.28 7.47
CA VAL A 100 -5.87 8.77 7.66
C VAL A 100 -6.05 9.40 9.04
N GLY A 101 -5.50 8.79 10.09
CA GLY A 101 -5.62 9.27 11.47
C GLY A 101 -4.89 10.60 11.72
N PHE A 102 -3.77 10.84 11.03
CA PHE A 102 -3.06 12.12 11.05
C PHE A 102 -3.59 13.14 10.04
N HIS A 103 -4.70 12.84 9.35
CA HIS A 103 -5.29 13.68 8.31
C HIS A 103 -4.29 14.07 7.20
N LEU A 104 -3.35 13.16 6.92
CA LEU A 104 -2.48 13.25 5.76
C LEU A 104 -3.28 12.71 4.58
N THR A 105 -4.07 13.57 3.95
CA THR A 105 -4.65 13.31 2.63
C THR A 105 -3.53 13.24 1.64
#